data_AF-A0A1F7W858-F1
#
_entry.id   AF-A0A1F7W858-F1
#
_cell.length_a   1.000
_cell.length_b   1.000
_cell.length_c   1.000
_cell.angle_alpha   90.00
_cell.angle_beta   90.00
_cell.angle_gamma   90.00
#
_symmetry.space_group_name_H-M   'P 1'
#
loop_
_entity.id
_entity.type
_entity.pdbx_description
1 polymer ?
#
loop_
_entity_poly.entity_id
_entity_poly.type
_entity_poly.pdbx_seq_one_letter_code
_entity_poly.pdbx_strand_id
1 'polypeptide(L)'
;MSSFLYASLALFVVWAIVLFLSKNTRHEQVVMSVIGLVLAPGAMAIAALDYHNVTVATIGIEDFLFSFCVFGIASVIYQFALGKHTKKLRGRRILLSHPATHWLAHIIIALGIWAVIGVALAVVLGLSSVQAAIVGGLLVGTYVIADRKDLMFDALLSGVFVAVLVFASEQLFFVRLFPEAASQYWQAGNLSGLVLAGIPLEELLWAGVVGFAIGPLYEYMRDVRLK
;
A
#
# COMPACT_ATOMS: atom_id res chain seq x y z
N MET A 1 -5.27 2.12 -24.02
CA MET A 1 -4.63 2.56 -22.77
C MET A 1 -5.73 2.92 -21.81
N SER A 2 -5.76 2.38 -20.59
CA SER A 2 -6.84 2.72 -19.67
C SER A 2 -6.73 4.16 -19.19
N SER A 3 -7.85 4.76 -18.85
CA SER A 3 -7.92 6.09 -18.23
C SER A 3 -7.24 6.13 -16.85
N PHE A 4 -7.11 4.98 -16.19
CA PHE A 4 -6.45 4.87 -14.88
C PHE A 4 -4.93 5.10 -14.94
N LEU A 5 -4.30 4.86 -16.10
CA LEU A 5 -2.87 5.09 -16.30
C LEU A 5 -2.41 6.52 -15.95
N TYR A 6 -3.26 7.53 -16.13
CA TYR A 6 -2.93 8.91 -15.80
C TYR A 6 -2.71 9.11 -14.29
N ALA A 7 -3.52 8.46 -13.45
CA ALA A 7 -3.33 8.46 -12.01
C ALA A 7 -2.06 7.68 -11.61
N SER A 8 -1.79 6.54 -12.25
CA SER A 8 -0.56 5.77 -12.03
C SER A 8 0.69 6.56 -12.41
N LEU A 9 0.67 7.29 -13.53
CA LEU A 9 1.77 8.14 -13.96
C LEU A 9 1.98 9.33 -13.01
N ALA A 10 0.90 9.96 -12.53
CA ALA A 10 1.00 11.03 -11.55
C ALA A 10 1.64 10.52 -10.24
N LEU A 11 1.24 9.34 -9.75
CA LEU A 11 1.89 8.69 -8.62
C LEU A 11 3.35 8.34 -8.89
N PHE A 12 3.68 7.91 -10.11
CA PHE A 12 5.08 7.65 -10.48
C PHE A 12 5.95 8.90 -10.46
N VAL A 13 5.41 10.05 -10.88
CA VAL A 13 6.12 11.34 -10.73
C VAL A 13 6.39 11.64 -9.26
N VAL A 14 5.40 11.46 -8.38
CA VAL A 14 5.57 11.65 -6.93
C VAL A 14 6.59 10.66 -6.37
N TRP A 15 6.51 9.39 -6.74
CA TRP A 15 7.47 8.36 -6.36
C TRP A 15 8.88 8.76 -6.77
N ALA A 16 9.08 9.22 -8.00
CA ALA A 16 10.38 9.66 -8.50
C ALA A 16 10.90 10.88 -7.73
N ILE A 17 10.04 11.87 -7.45
CA ILE A 17 10.39 13.03 -6.62
C ILE A 17 10.88 12.57 -5.25
N VAL A 18 10.13 11.69 -4.57
CA VAL A 18 10.50 11.16 -3.26
C VAL A 18 11.83 10.39 -3.33
N LEU A 19 12.05 9.59 -4.38
CA LEU A 19 13.28 8.85 -4.59
C LEU A 19 14.48 9.79 -4.75
N PHE A 20 14.35 10.84 -5.55
CA PHE A 20 15.45 11.78 -5.79
C PHE A 20 15.76 12.63 -4.55
N LEU A 21 14.73 13.05 -3.80
CA LEU A 21 14.88 13.87 -2.60
C LEU A 21 15.37 13.06 -1.39
N SER A 22 14.92 11.82 -1.21
CA SER A 22 15.23 11.00 -0.04
C SER A 22 16.45 10.07 -0.24
N LYS A 23 17.64 10.66 -0.39
CA LYS A 23 18.91 9.92 -0.61
C LYS A 23 19.16 8.77 0.38
N ASN A 24 18.70 8.91 1.62
CA ASN A 24 18.94 7.94 2.69
C ASN A 24 17.96 6.76 2.69
N THR A 25 16.81 6.87 2.01
CA THR A 25 15.73 5.86 2.02
C THR A 25 15.49 5.25 0.65
N ARG A 26 16.29 5.60 -0.36
CA ARG A 26 16.16 5.09 -1.73
C ARG A 26 16.10 3.57 -1.81
N HIS A 27 16.97 2.90 -1.06
CA HIS A 27 17.00 1.44 -1.05
C HIS A 27 15.71 0.84 -0.48
N GLU A 28 15.21 1.40 0.63
CA GLU A 28 13.94 1.00 1.24
C GLU A 28 12.76 1.22 0.28
N GLN A 29 12.67 2.41 -0.31
CA GLN A 29 11.67 2.73 -1.32
C GLN A 29 11.70 1.73 -2.48
N VAL A 30 12.86 1.51 -3.11
CA VAL A 30 12.97 0.62 -4.28
C VAL A 30 12.62 -0.83 -3.92
N VAL A 31 13.11 -1.36 -2.80
CA VAL A 31 12.78 -2.75 -2.41
C VAL A 31 11.29 -2.90 -2.17
N MET A 32 10.67 -1.99 -1.43
CA MET A 32 9.23 -2.06 -1.19
C MET A 32 8.42 -1.86 -2.48
N SER A 33 8.89 -1.03 -3.40
CA SER A 33 8.27 -0.87 -4.73
C SER A 33 8.29 -2.18 -5.53
N VAL A 34 9.43 -2.89 -5.53
CA VAL A 34 9.57 -4.18 -6.21
C VAL A 34 8.67 -5.24 -5.55
N ILE A 35 8.54 -5.23 -4.23
CA ILE A 35 7.61 -6.11 -3.52
C ILE A 35 6.16 -5.82 -3.96
N GLY A 36 5.75 -4.56 -3.99
CA GLY A 36 4.44 -4.16 -4.49
C GLY A 36 4.19 -4.59 -5.93
N LEU A 37 5.20 -4.46 -6.79
CA LEU A 37 5.17 -4.91 -8.18
C LEU A 37 4.91 -6.42 -8.31
N VAL A 38 5.60 -7.23 -7.49
CA VAL A 38 5.45 -8.69 -7.49
C VAL A 38 4.08 -9.11 -6.94
N LEU A 39 3.54 -8.39 -5.97
CA LEU A 39 2.22 -8.68 -5.40
C LEU A 39 1.06 -8.19 -6.29
N ALA A 40 1.29 -7.22 -7.16
CA ALA A 40 0.25 -6.58 -7.97
C ALA A 40 -0.64 -7.58 -8.73
N PRO A 41 -0.11 -8.58 -9.47
CA PRO A 41 -0.96 -9.52 -10.20
C PRO A 41 -1.94 -10.28 -9.31
N GLY A 42 -1.47 -10.76 -8.15
CA GLY A 42 -2.29 -11.53 -7.23
C GLY A 42 -3.38 -10.67 -6.59
N ALA A 43 -3.03 -9.47 -6.14
CA ALA A 43 -3.98 -8.52 -5.57
C ALA A 43 -5.04 -8.10 -6.60
N MET A 44 -4.63 -7.79 -7.84
CA MET A 44 -5.53 -7.38 -8.91
C MET A 44 -6.40 -8.52 -9.42
N ALA A 45 -5.88 -9.75 -9.49
CA ALA A 45 -6.69 -10.91 -9.87
C ALA A 45 -7.81 -11.18 -8.85
N ILE A 46 -7.55 -10.97 -7.56
CA ILE A 46 -8.57 -11.07 -6.51
C ILE A 46 -9.56 -9.90 -6.61
N ALA A 47 -9.08 -8.66 -6.75
CA ALA A 47 -9.92 -7.47 -6.86
C ALA A 47 -10.82 -7.48 -8.11
N ALA A 48 -10.37 -8.08 -9.22
CA ALA A 48 -11.15 -8.23 -10.45
C ALA A 48 -12.36 -9.17 -10.29
N LEU A 49 -12.43 -9.99 -9.23
CA LEU A 49 -13.55 -10.89 -9.00
C LEU A 49 -14.81 -10.15 -8.55
N ASP A 50 -14.66 -9.13 -7.70
CA ASP A 50 -15.80 -8.51 -7.00
C ASP A 50 -15.63 -7.02 -6.66
N TYR A 51 -14.45 -6.41 -6.84
CA TYR A 51 -14.21 -5.02 -6.45
C TYR A 51 -14.05 -4.09 -7.65
N HIS A 52 -13.14 -4.41 -8.56
CA HIS A 52 -12.96 -3.68 -9.81
C HIS A 52 -13.79 -4.31 -10.91
N ASN A 53 -14.41 -3.47 -11.74
CA ASN A 53 -15.14 -3.89 -12.93
C ASN A 53 -14.18 -4.04 -14.12
N VAL A 54 -13.08 -4.76 -13.89
CA VAL A 54 -12.04 -5.06 -14.88
C VAL A 54 -11.93 -6.57 -14.98
N THR A 55 -11.67 -7.07 -16.18
CA THR A 55 -11.37 -8.49 -16.36
C THR A 55 -9.90 -8.76 -15.98
N VAL A 56 -9.59 -9.98 -15.55
CA VAL A 56 -8.19 -10.37 -15.28
C VAL A 56 -7.31 -10.20 -16.53
N ALA A 57 -7.89 -10.37 -17.72
CA ALA A 57 -7.20 -10.17 -19.00
C ALA A 57 -6.89 -8.68 -19.31
N THR A 58 -7.52 -7.75 -18.59
CA THR A 58 -7.32 -6.30 -18.76
C THR A 58 -6.40 -5.69 -17.71
N ILE A 59 -5.78 -6.49 -16.84
CA ILE A 59 -4.72 -6.01 -15.93
C ILE A 59 -3.56 -5.47 -16.78
N GLY A 60 -3.36 -4.16 -16.69
CA GLY A 60 -2.44 -3.40 -17.54
C GLY A 60 -1.19 -2.96 -16.78
N ILE A 61 -0.26 -2.34 -17.50
CA ILE A 61 0.98 -1.81 -16.93
C ILE A 61 0.71 -0.72 -15.86
N GLU A 62 -0.42 -0.02 -15.98
CA GLU A 62 -0.93 0.96 -15.03
C GLU A 62 -1.09 0.40 -13.61
N ASP A 63 -1.53 -0.86 -13.46
CA ASP A 63 -1.81 -1.48 -12.17
C ASP A 63 -0.49 -1.87 -11.48
N PHE A 64 0.45 -2.41 -12.26
CA PHE A 64 1.81 -2.68 -11.82
C PHE A 64 2.50 -1.39 -11.38
N LEU A 65 2.40 -0.34 -12.19
CA LEU A 65 2.98 0.96 -11.90
C LEU A 65 2.36 1.57 -10.64
N PHE A 66 1.04 1.50 -10.49
CA PHE A 66 0.32 1.98 -9.32
C PHE A 66 0.79 1.26 -8.06
N SER A 67 0.77 -0.08 -8.04
CA SER A 67 1.21 -0.87 -6.88
C SER A 67 2.68 -0.61 -6.53
N PHE A 68 3.56 -0.56 -7.54
CA PHE A 68 4.97 -0.21 -7.37
C PHE A 68 5.13 1.15 -6.67
N CYS A 69 4.37 2.17 -7.12
CA CYS A 69 4.45 3.51 -6.56
C CYS A 69 3.90 3.56 -5.14
N VAL A 70 2.72 2.98 -4.90
CA VAL A 70 2.05 3.02 -3.59
C VAL A 70 2.90 2.35 -2.52
N PHE A 71 3.41 1.14 -2.76
CA PHE A 71 4.25 0.42 -1.79
C PHE A 71 5.58 1.14 -1.54
N GLY A 72 6.19 1.68 -2.61
CA GLY A 72 7.42 2.46 -2.50
C GLY A 72 7.25 3.74 -1.70
N ILE A 73 6.19 4.50 -1.97
CA ILE A 73 5.89 5.75 -1.26
C ILE A 73 5.51 5.45 0.19
N ALA A 74 4.64 4.46 0.43
CA ALA A 74 4.17 4.08 1.76
C ALA A 74 5.33 3.86 2.75
N SER A 75 6.39 3.18 2.31
CA SER A 75 7.54 2.84 3.16
C SER A 75 8.44 4.03 3.52
N VAL A 76 8.32 5.18 2.86
CA VAL A 76 9.23 6.32 3.08
C VAL A 76 8.56 7.67 3.26
N ILE A 77 7.25 7.78 2.99
CA ILE A 77 6.55 9.08 2.96
C ILE A 77 6.54 9.77 4.33
N TYR A 78 6.42 9.00 5.42
CA TYR A 78 6.52 9.55 6.77
C TYR A 78 7.90 10.17 7.04
N GLN A 79 8.99 9.59 6.49
CA GLN A 79 10.35 10.14 6.62
C GLN A 79 10.50 11.45 5.85
N PHE A 80 9.82 11.57 4.71
CA PHE A 80 9.77 12.80 3.94
C PHE A 80 9.00 13.90 4.69
N ALA A 81 7.86 13.56 5.29
CA ALA A 81 7.03 14.51 6.03
C ALA A 81 7.63 14.95 7.38
N LEU A 82 8.30 14.05 8.11
CA LEU A 82 8.89 14.33 9.42
C LEU A 82 10.33 14.89 9.36
N GLY A 83 10.97 14.87 8.19
CA GLY A 83 12.30 15.42 7.98
C GLY A 83 13.40 14.80 8.86
N LYS A 84 14.44 15.60 9.18
CA LYS A 84 15.66 15.17 9.92
C LYS A 84 15.39 14.71 11.38
N HIS A 85 14.16 14.83 11.89
CA HIS A 85 13.82 14.47 13.27
C HIS A 85 13.59 12.96 13.47
N THR A 86 13.53 12.18 12.38
CA THR A 86 13.49 10.71 12.41
C THR A 86 14.74 10.05 13.01
N LYS A 87 15.88 10.76 13.12
CA LYS A 87 17.07 10.22 13.80
C LYS A 87 16.87 9.96 15.30
N LYS A 88 15.91 10.62 15.96
CA LYS A 88 15.59 10.42 17.38
C LYS A 88 14.46 9.41 17.62
N LEU A 89 13.55 9.23 16.66
CA LEU A 89 12.47 8.23 16.73
C LEU A 89 12.94 6.83 16.33
N ARG A 90 13.98 6.74 15.48
CA ARG A 90 14.64 5.47 15.20
C ARG A 90 15.38 4.96 16.44
N GLY A 91 14.87 3.89 17.05
CA GLY A 91 15.69 2.96 17.82
C GLY A 91 16.96 2.59 17.04
N ARG A 92 18.03 2.22 17.77
CA ARG A 92 19.37 1.96 17.19
C ARG A 92 19.26 1.15 15.89
N ARG A 93 19.75 1.71 14.77
CA ARG A 93 20.05 0.91 13.56
C ARG A 93 21.13 -0.11 13.95
N ILE A 94 20.73 -1.36 14.18
CA ILE A 94 21.69 -2.44 14.35
C ILE A 94 22.12 -2.83 12.93
N LEU A 95 23.37 -2.54 12.58
CA LEU A 95 24.01 -3.19 11.44
C LEU A 95 24.12 -4.68 11.80
N LEU A 96 23.29 -5.53 11.21
CA LEU A 96 23.43 -6.98 11.32
C LEU A 96 24.24 -7.53 10.16
N SER A 97 25.12 -8.44 10.52
CA SER A 97 26.16 -9.11 9.72
C SER A 97 25.62 -10.36 8.97
N HIS A 98 24.31 -10.49 8.77
CA HIS A 98 23.67 -11.74 8.30
C HIS A 98 22.83 -11.50 7.04
N PRO A 99 22.72 -12.51 6.15
CA PRO A 99 22.44 -12.29 4.73
C PRO A 99 21.07 -11.67 4.51
N ALA A 100 20.99 -10.78 3.52
CA ALA A 100 19.79 -10.02 3.14
C ALA A 100 18.54 -10.90 2.89
N THR A 101 18.73 -12.21 2.71
CA THR A 101 17.68 -13.21 2.56
C THR A 101 16.75 -13.32 3.77
N HIS A 102 17.23 -13.08 4.99
CA HIS A 102 16.44 -13.34 6.20
C HIS A 102 15.30 -12.33 6.42
N TRP A 103 15.58 -11.02 6.34
CA TRP A 103 14.55 -9.99 6.57
C TRP A 103 13.53 -9.93 5.43
N LEU A 104 13.96 -10.16 4.18
CA LEU A 104 13.06 -10.22 3.02
C LEU A 104 12.07 -11.39 3.16
N ALA A 105 12.52 -12.54 3.65
CA ALA A 105 11.64 -13.68 3.92
C ALA A 105 10.55 -13.33 4.95
N HIS A 106 10.87 -12.55 5.98
CA HIS A 106 9.87 -12.12 6.96
C HIS A 106 8.84 -11.16 6.36
N ILE A 107 9.26 -10.23 5.51
CA ILE A 107 8.33 -9.36 4.77
C ILE A 107 7.37 -10.20 3.92
N ILE A 108 7.91 -11.18 3.17
CA ILE A 108 7.09 -12.09 2.36
C ILE A 108 6.11 -12.87 3.24
N ILE A 109 6.55 -13.35 4.41
CA ILE A 109 5.69 -14.05 5.37
C ILE A 109 4.57 -13.13 5.88
N ALA A 110 4.87 -11.89 6.29
CA ALA A 110 3.85 -10.96 6.78
C ALA A 110 2.82 -10.60 5.70
N LEU A 111 3.27 -10.40 4.46
CA LEU A 111 2.38 -10.16 3.31
C LEU A 111 1.58 -11.41 2.95
N GLY A 112 2.18 -12.59 3.09
CA GLY A 112 1.49 -13.88 2.94
C GLY A 112 0.42 -14.08 4.01
N ILE A 113 0.71 -13.74 5.27
CA ILE A 113 -0.25 -13.76 6.37
C ILE A 113 -1.41 -12.78 6.10
N TRP A 114 -1.12 -11.56 5.62
CA TRP A 114 -2.15 -10.62 5.20
C TRP A 114 -3.04 -11.25 4.13
N ALA A 115 -2.47 -11.79 3.06
CA ALA A 115 -3.24 -12.41 1.98
C ALA A 115 -4.10 -13.58 2.48
N VAL A 116 -3.55 -14.46 3.32
CA VAL A 116 -4.27 -15.62 3.89
C VAL A 116 -5.42 -15.15 4.79
N ILE A 117 -5.20 -14.18 5.67
CA ILE A 117 -6.25 -13.61 6.52
C ILE A 117 -7.34 -12.97 5.65
N GLY A 118 -6.96 -12.21 4.62
CA GLY A 118 -7.91 -11.63 3.67
C GLY A 118 -8.78 -12.68 2.99
N VAL A 119 -8.17 -13.72 2.41
CA VAL A 119 -8.93 -14.81 1.77
C VAL A 119 -9.83 -15.53 2.78
N ALA A 120 -9.34 -15.80 4.00
CA ALA A 120 -10.14 -16.44 5.04
C ALA A 120 -11.35 -15.58 5.42
N LEU A 121 -11.19 -14.26 5.57
CA LEU A 121 -12.28 -13.34 5.88
C LEU A 121 -13.30 -13.25 4.73
N ALA A 122 -12.84 -13.21 3.48
CA ALA A 122 -13.72 -13.21 2.31
C ALA A 122 -14.57 -14.49 2.25
N VAL A 123 -13.97 -15.66 2.51
CA VAL A 123 -14.67 -16.95 2.44
C VAL A 123 -15.59 -17.18 3.65
N VAL A 124 -15.12 -16.89 4.86
CA VAL A 124 -15.85 -17.23 6.10
C VAL A 124 -16.95 -16.21 6.40
N LEU A 125 -16.70 -14.92 6.17
CA LEU A 125 -17.63 -13.85 6.50
C LEU A 125 -18.37 -13.29 5.28
N GLY A 126 -18.03 -13.74 4.07
CA GLY A 126 -18.64 -13.24 2.84
C GLY A 126 -18.30 -11.77 2.54
N LEU A 127 -17.17 -11.28 3.03
CA LEU A 127 -16.71 -9.91 2.75
C LEU A 127 -16.25 -9.79 1.30
N SER A 128 -16.46 -8.62 0.69
CA SER A 128 -15.84 -8.32 -0.60
C SER A 128 -14.31 -8.28 -0.47
N SER A 129 -13.59 -8.52 -1.56
CA SER A 129 -12.13 -8.61 -1.54
C SER A 129 -11.46 -7.38 -0.94
N VAL A 130 -11.96 -6.18 -1.24
CA VAL A 130 -11.43 -4.92 -0.68
C VAL A 130 -11.66 -4.83 0.82
N GLN A 131 -12.85 -5.20 1.31
CA GLN A 131 -13.17 -5.19 2.74
C GLN A 131 -12.31 -6.20 3.50
N ALA A 132 -12.14 -7.39 2.95
CA ALA A 132 -11.28 -8.43 3.50
C ALA A 132 -9.82 -7.99 3.53
N ALA A 133 -9.33 -7.31 2.48
CA ALA A 133 -7.99 -6.75 2.43
C ALA A 133 -7.78 -5.63 3.46
N ILE A 134 -8.75 -4.73 3.65
CA ILE A 134 -8.74 -3.68 4.68
C ILE A 134 -8.63 -4.31 6.07
N VAL A 135 -9.50 -5.26 6.41
CA VAL A 135 -9.50 -5.88 7.75
C VAL A 135 -8.23 -6.69 7.97
N GLY A 136 -7.80 -7.50 6.99
CA GLY A 136 -6.55 -8.25 7.08
C GLY A 136 -5.33 -7.35 7.27
N GLY A 137 -5.29 -6.23 6.57
CA GLY A 137 -4.17 -5.29 6.64
C GLY A 137 -4.14 -4.54 7.96
N LEU A 138 -5.31 -4.18 8.50
CA LEU A 138 -5.43 -3.61 9.84
C LEU A 138 -4.93 -4.59 10.91
N LEU A 139 -5.28 -5.88 10.81
CA LEU A 139 -4.82 -6.89 11.76
C LEU A 139 -3.29 -7.04 11.72
N VAL A 140 -2.70 -7.13 10.52
CA VAL A 140 -1.24 -7.24 10.35
C VAL A 140 -0.53 -5.98 10.81
N GLY A 141 -0.99 -4.79 10.40
CA GLY A 141 -0.39 -3.53 10.84
C GLY A 141 -0.52 -3.31 12.35
N THR A 142 -1.66 -3.69 12.94
CA THR A 142 -1.87 -3.61 14.40
C THR A 142 -0.94 -4.57 15.14
N TYR A 143 -0.72 -5.78 14.62
CA TYR A 143 0.25 -6.72 15.17
C TYR A 143 1.67 -6.13 15.17
N VAL A 144 2.10 -5.57 14.02
CA VAL A 144 3.41 -4.89 13.90
C VAL A 144 3.56 -3.78 14.95
N ILE A 145 2.53 -2.94 15.13
CA ILE A 145 2.56 -1.85 16.11
C ILE A 145 2.50 -2.37 17.56
N ALA A 146 1.75 -3.43 17.81
CA ALA A 146 1.64 -4.02 19.15
C ALA A 146 3.01 -4.55 19.63
N ASP A 147 3.79 -5.14 18.73
CA ASP A 147 5.15 -5.61 18.97
C ASP A 147 6.17 -4.43 18.99
N ARG A 148 6.00 -3.46 18.08
CA ARG A 148 6.88 -2.28 17.93
C ARG A 148 6.11 -0.97 18.05
N LYS A 149 5.75 -0.63 19.29
CA LYS A 149 4.96 0.57 19.63
C LYS A 149 5.61 1.89 19.20
N ASP A 150 6.94 1.92 19.05
CA ASP A 150 7.68 3.07 18.56
C ASP A 150 7.34 3.41 17.10
N LEU A 151 6.89 2.43 16.30
CA LEU A 151 6.51 2.59 14.89
C LEU A 151 5.07 3.08 14.70
N MET A 152 4.30 3.32 15.78
CA MET A 152 2.89 3.70 15.69
C MET A 152 2.68 5.01 14.90
N PHE A 153 3.52 6.02 15.16
CA PHE A 153 3.44 7.30 14.44
C PHE A 153 3.80 7.13 12.96
N ASP A 154 4.79 6.30 12.66
CA ASP A 154 5.22 6.03 11.29
C ASP A 154 4.10 5.36 10.51
N ALA A 155 3.44 4.36 11.11
CA ALA A 155 2.29 3.69 10.53
C ALA A 155 1.10 4.62 10.29
N LEU A 156 0.67 5.37 11.30
CA LEU A 156 -0.48 6.28 11.17
C LEU A 156 -0.22 7.36 10.13
N LEU A 157 0.98 7.94 10.13
CA LEU A 157 1.35 9.01 9.22
C LEU A 157 1.46 8.50 7.78
N SER A 158 2.11 7.35 7.56
CA SER A 158 2.14 6.71 6.25
C SER A 158 0.72 6.37 5.76
N GLY A 159 -0.14 5.84 6.62
CA GLY A 159 -1.54 5.56 6.27
C GLY A 159 -2.28 6.80 5.79
N VAL A 160 -2.26 7.89 6.56
CA VAL A 160 -2.92 9.14 6.19
C VAL A 160 -2.33 9.71 4.89
N PHE A 161 -1.01 9.75 4.75
CA PHE A 161 -0.39 10.31 3.55
C PHE A 161 -0.69 9.50 2.29
N VAL A 162 -0.67 8.17 2.37
CA VAL A 162 -0.99 7.33 1.21
C VAL A 162 -2.46 7.50 0.82
N ALA A 163 -3.39 7.49 1.79
CA ALA A 163 -4.80 7.74 1.50
C ALA A 163 -5.04 9.11 0.83
N VAL A 164 -4.42 10.17 1.35
CA VAL A 164 -4.51 11.52 0.76
C VAL A 164 -3.89 11.57 -0.63
N LEU A 165 -2.76 10.89 -0.83
CA LEU A 165 -2.06 10.91 -2.11
C LEU A 165 -2.83 10.14 -3.19
N VAL A 166 -3.37 8.97 -2.86
CA VAL A 166 -4.24 8.19 -3.76
C VAL A 166 -5.49 8.99 -4.07
N PHE A 167 -6.17 9.54 -3.06
CA PHE A 167 -7.32 10.43 -3.26
C PHE A 167 -6.99 11.58 -4.22
N ALA A 168 -5.91 12.32 -3.97
CA ALA A 168 -5.54 13.45 -4.81
C ALA A 168 -5.19 13.02 -6.24
N SER A 169 -4.46 11.92 -6.41
CA SER A 169 -4.09 11.41 -7.72
C SER A 169 -5.31 10.98 -8.53
N GLU A 170 -6.17 10.14 -7.97
CA GLU A 170 -7.37 9.65 -8.64
C GLU A 170 -8.37 10.78 -8.89
N GLN A 171 -8.57 11.68 -7.94
CA GLN A 171 -9.46 12.82 -8.11
C GLN A 171 -9.00 13.73 -9.24
N LEU A 172 -7.71 14.03 -9.34
CA LEU A 172 -7.20 15.00 -10.33
C LEU A 172 -6.97 14.37 -11.70
N PHE A 173 -6.53 13.11 -11.75
CA PHE A 173 -6.04 12.47 -12.98
C PHE A 173 -6.92 11.31 -13.47
N PHE A 174 -7.93 10.89 -12.71
CA PHE A 174 -8.87 9.86 -13.14
C PHE A 174 -10.32 10.35 -13.12
N VAL A 175 -10.90 10.62 -11.95
CA VAL A 175 -12.32 10.97 -11.77
C VAL A 175 -12.70 12.25 -12.53
N ARG A 176 -11.90 13.33 -12.41
CA ARG A 176 -12.22 14.60 -13.09
C ARG A 176 -11.94 14.59 -14.59
N LEU A 177 -10.93 13.84 -15.03
CA LEU A 177 -10.55 13.79 -16.45
C LEU A 177 -11.41 12.79 -17.24
N PHE A 178 -11.83 11.71 -16.58
CA PHE A 178 -12.54 10.59 -17.19
C PHE A 178 -13.73 10.14 -16.33
N PRO A 179 -14.73 11.01 -16.08
CA PRO A 179 -15.83 10.72 -15.15
C PRO A 179 -16.65 9.49 -15.53
N GLU A 180 -16.86 9.24 -16.83
CA GLU A 180 -17.56 8.05 -17.32
C GLU A 180 -16.80 6.77 -16.99
N ALA A 181 -15.49 6.75 -17.26
CA ALA A 181 -14.64 5.60 -16.95
C ALA A 181 -14.56 5.34 -15.44
N ALA A 182 -14.41 6.40 -14.64
CA ALA A 182 -14.37 6.31 -13.19
C ALA A 182 -15.69 5.78 -12.61
N SER A 183 -16.84 6.23 -13.12
CA SER A 183 -18.15 5.75 -12.66
C SER A 183 -18.39 4.25 -12.87
N GLN A 184 -17.66 3.64 -13.81
CA GLN A 184 -17.77 2.22 -14.15
C GLN A 184 -16.64 1.37 -13.57
N TYR A 185 -15.63 1.99 -12.95
CA TYR A 185 -14.40 1.31 -12.53
C TYR A 185 -14.61 0.41 -11.31
N TRP A 186 -15.38 0.87 -10.32
CA TRP A 186 -15.69 0.09 -9.12
C TRP A 186 -17.04 -0.62 -9.23
N GLN A 187 -17.12 -1.85 -8.71
CA GLN A 187 -18.35 -2.63 -8.67
C GLN A 187 -19.27 -2.13 -7.54
N ALA A 188 -20.17 -1.21 -7.86
CA ALA A 188 -21.05 -0.56 -6.88
C ALA A 188 -21.83 -1.52 -5.97
N GLY A 189 -22.17 -2.73 -6.44
CA GLY A 189 -22.91 -3.73 -5.66
C GLY A 189 -22.16 -4.33 -4.46
N ASN A 190 -20.82 -4.22 -4.44
CA ASN A 190 -19.97 -4.82 -3.40
C ASN A 190 -19.30 -3.76 -2.49
N LEU A 191 -19.74 -2.51 -2.60
CA LEU A 191 -19.32 -1.37 -1.79
C LEU A 191 -20.37 -1.02 -0.73
N SER A 192 -19.98 -0.28 0.29
CA SER A 192 -20.90 0.27 1.31
C SER A 192 -21.86 1.33 0.78
N GLY A 193 -21.63 1.83 -0.45
CA GLY A 193 -22.36 2.96 -1.02
C GLY A 193 -21.88 4.33 -0.55
N LEU A 194 -20.88 4.39 0.35
CA LEU A 194 -20.26 5.65 0.77
C LEU A 194 -19.23 6.09 -0.26
N VAL A 195 -19.45 7.27 -0.86
CA VAL A 195 -18.61 7.81 -1.93
C VAL A 195 -18.15 9.22 -1.56
N LEU A 196 -16.84 9.47 -1.60
CA LEU A 196 -16.24 10.77 -1.39
C LEU A 196 -15.79 11.36 -2.73
N ALA A 197 -16.47 12.41 -3.18
CA ALA A 197 -16.15 13.11 -4.44
C ALA A 197 -16.04 12.19 -5.67
N GLY A 198 -16.78 11.08 -5.71
CA GLY A 198 -16.75 10.10 -6.81
C GLY A 198 -15.79 8.92 -6.61
N ILE A 199 -15.06 8.85 -5.49
CA ILE A 199 -14.23 7.69 -5.11
C ILE A 199 -14.91 6.95 -3.96
N PRO A 200 -15.08 5.62 -4.02
CA PRO A 200 -15.57 4.83 -2.90
C PRO A 200 -14.73 5.01 -1.64
N LEU A 201 -15.38 5.02 -0.47
CA LEU A 201 -14.67 5.11 0.79
C LEU A 201 -13.69 3.94 0.99
N GLU A 202 -14.04 2.75 0.49
CA GLU A 202 -13.22 1.55 0.53
C GLU A 202 -11.87 1.72 -0.17
N GLU A 203 -11.81 2.45 -1.28
CA GLU A 203 -10.54 2.74 -1.98
C GLU A 203 -9.60 3.53 -1.06
N LEU A 204 -10.14 4.54 -0.38
CA LEU A 204 -9.37 5.40 0.51
C LEU A 204 -8.96 4.69 1.79
N LEU A 205 -9.85 3.86 2.34
CA LEU A 205 -9.55 3.02 3.49
C LEU A 205 -8.49 1.98 3.14
N TRP A 206 -8.60 1.34 1.98
CA TRP A 206 -7.59 0.40 1.49
C TRP A 206 -6.23 1.09 1.32
N ALA A 207 -6.17 2.23 0.64
CA ALA A 207 -4.94 3.01 0.48
C ALA A 207 -4.35 3.39 1.85
N GLY A 208 -5.19 3.81 2.80
CA GLY A 208 -4.79 4.11 4.16
C GLY A 208 -4.24 2.91 4.92
N VAL A 209 -4.88 1.75 4.79
CA VAL A 209 -4.42 0.49 5.40
C VAL A 209 -3.11 0.02 4.78
N VAL A 210 -2.93 0.16 3.46
CA VAL A 210 -1.65 -0.12 2.81
C VAL A 210 -0.57 0.79 3.37
N GLY A 211 -0.79 2.10 3.47
CA GLY A 211 0.17 3.01 4.10
C GLY A 211 0.48 2.63 5.56
N PHE A 212 -0.54 2.26 6.33
CA PHE A 212 -0.42 1.87 7.72
C PHE A 212 0.35 0.57 7.93
N ALA A 213 0.08 -0.46 7.14
CA ALA A 213 0.70 -1.76 7.27
C ALA A 213 2.10 -1.78 6.63
N ILE A 214 2.28 -1.16 5.46
CA ILE A 214 3.54 -1.18 4.70
C ILE A 214 4.54 -0.16 5.22
N GLY A 215 4.07 1.01 5.69
CA GLY A 215 4.92 2.08 6.21
C GLY A 215 6.00 1.62 7.19
N PRO A 216 5.64 0.95 8.30
CA PRO A 216 6.59 0.49 9.30
C PRO A 216 7.26 -0.86 8.96
N LEU A 217 6.76 -1.58 7.95
CA LEU A 217 7.07 -3.00 7.73
C LEU A 217 8.55 -3.24 7.43
N TYR A 218 9.16 -2.36 6.64
CA TYR A 218 10.58 -2.47 6.30
C TYR A 218 11.46 -2.35 7.55
N GLU A 219 11.11 -1.46 8.46
CA GLU A 219 11.85 -1.21 9.69
C GLU A 219 11.62 -2.29 10.73
N TYR A 220 10.37 -2.73 10.87
CA TYR A 220 9.98 -3.86 11.71
C TYR A 220 10.83 -5.10 11.39
N MET A 221 10.92 -5.48 10.12
CA MET A 221 11.60 -6.71 9.70
C MET A 221 13.12 -6.62 9.69
N ARG A 222 13.69 -5.42 9.66
CA ARG A 222 15.15 -5.23 9.80
C ARG A 222 15.65 -5.35 11.24
N ASP A 223 14.77 -5.22 12.22
CA ASP A 223 15.13 -5.22 13.64
C ASP A 223 14.86 -6.57 14.33
N VAL A 224 14.38 -7.58 13.59
CA VAL A 224 14.16 -8.93 14.14
C VAL A 224 15.52 -9.57 14.45
N ARG A 225 15.98 -9.39 15.69
CA ARG A 225 16.97 -10.28 16.30
C ARG A 225 16.26 -11.58 16.66
N LEU A 226 16.58 -12.65 15.95
CA LEU A 226 16.34 -13.99 16.49
C LEU A 226 17.10 -14.09 17.81
N LYS A 227 16.37 -14.21 18.92
CA LYS A 227 16.93 -14.59 20.22
C LYS A 227 17.05 -16.10 20.29
#